data_AF-A0A7L4ZT82-F1
#
_entry.id   AF-A0A7L4ZT82-F1
#
_cell.length_a   1.000
_cell.length_b   1.000
_cell.length_c   1.000
_cell.angle_alpha   90.00
_cell.angle_beta   90.00
_cell.angle_gamma   90.00
#
_symmetry.space_group_name_H-M   'P 1'
#
loop_
_entity.id
_entity.type
_entity.pdbx_description
1 polymer ?
#
loop_
_entity_poly.entity_id
_entity_poly.type
_entity_poly.pdbx_seq_one_letter_code
_entity_poly.pdbx_strand_id
1 'polypeptide(L)'
;MQVEEIIIGLIIHLFVPLIGLSFFLIIVNRMQRAHVGDAPILELFVVFATYGGLLLIVLTGLFWQWSGMASLGTFYSILGGPVVLAAAAYRLRRKRDISVYHELTFISSILYPFIAIGLILIIAVLIALFGK
;
A
#
# COMPACT_ATOMS: atom_id res chain seq x y z
N MET A 1 5.99 3.63 -28.92
CA MET A 1 5.38 2.99 -27.75
C MET A 1 4.41 1.95 -28.25
N GLN A 2 4.54 0.70 -27.82
CA GLN A 2 3.69 -0.39 -28.29
C GLN A 2 2.31 -0.29 -27.61
N VAL A 3 1.24 -0.71 -28.29
CA VAL A 3 -0.14 -0.62 -27.73
C VAL A 3 -0.26 -1.36 -26.39
N GLU A 4 0.44 -2.48 -26.25
CA GLU A 4 0.51 -3.28 -25.03
C GLU A 4 1.05 -2.49 -23.83
N GLU A 5 2.13 -1.71 -24.03
CA GLU A 5 2.67 -0.84 -22.99
C GLU A 5 1.61 0.18 -22.54
N ILE A 6 0.90 0.81 -23.47
CA ILE A 6 -0.15 1.78 -23.10
C ILE A 6 -1.22 1.13 -22.21
N ILE A 7 -1.64 -0.09 -22.54
CA ILE A 7 -2.66 -0.83 -21.80
C ILE A 7 -2.15 -1.17 -20.39
N ILE A 8 -0.93 -1.71 -20.27
CA ILE A 8 -0.33 -2.06 -18.97
C ILE A 8 -0.18 -0.80 -18.10
N GLY A 9 0.31 0.29 -18.66
CA GLY A 9 0.47 1.57 -17.98
C GLY A 9 -0.85 2.08 -17.41
N LEU A 10 -1.94 2.04 -18.20
CA LEU A 10 -3.28 2.42 -17.76
C LEU A 10 -3.83 1.50 -16.67
N ILE A 11 -3.65 0.19 -16.79
CA ILE A 11 -4.11 -0.76 -15.76
C ILE A 11 -3.44 -0.45 -14.42
N ILE A 12 -2.11 -0.32 -14.42
CA ILE A 12 -1.32 -0.12 -13.19
C ILE A 12 -1.60 1.25 -12.57
N HIS A 13 -1.58 2.33 -13.36
CA HIS A 13 -1.59 3.69 -12.81
C HIS A 13 -2.98 4.32 -12.71
N LEU A 14 -4.00 3.74 -13.34
CA LEU A 14 -5.38 4.25 -13.29
C LEU A 14 -6.35 3.24 -12.66
N PHE A 15 -6.49 2.05 -13.25
CA PHE A 15 -7.51 1.11 -12.80
C PHE A 15 -7.22 0.51 -11.43
N VAL A 16 -5.97 0.12 -11.15
CA VAL A 16 -5.58 -0.41 -9.83
C VAL A 16 -5.84 0.62 -8.71
N PRO A 17 -5.41 1.90 -8.82
CA PRO A 17 -5.74 2.92 -7.84
C PRO A 17 -7.25 3.16 -7.68
N LEU A 18 -8.03 3.18 -8.76
CA LEU A 18 -9.48 3.37 -8.70
C LEU A 18 -10.19 2.23 -7.95
N ILE A 19 -9.77 0.99 -8.19
CA ILE A 19 -10.29 -0.18 -7.48
C ILE A 19 -9.93 -0.07 -6.00
N GLY A 20 -8.68 0.25 -5.68
CA GLY A 20 -8.23 0.45 -4.30
C GLY A 20 -9.01 1.54 -3.57
N LEU A 21 -9.22 2.70 -4.21
CA LEU A 21 -10.00 3.79 -3.66
C LEU A 21 -11.45 3.38 -3.42
N SER A 22 -12.04 2.61 -4.32
CA SER A 22 -13.39 2.07 -4.16
C SER A 22 -13.50 1.19 -2.92
N PHE A 23 -12.54 0.28 -2.70
CA PHE A 23 -12.48 -0.52 -1.48
C PHE A 23 -12.32 0.32 -0.22
N PHE A 24 -11.45 1.33 -0.24
CA PHE A 24 -11.29 2.26 0.88
C PHE A 24 -12.63 2.94 1.24
N LEU A 25 -13.34 3.48 0.25
CA LEU A 25 -14.65 4.12 0.46
C LEU A 25 -15.71 3.14 0.98
N ILE A 26 -15.70 1.89 0.50
CA ILE A 26 -16.59 0.84 1.02
C ILE A 26 -16.32 0.59 2.50
N ILE A 27 -15.05 0.50 2.92
CA ILE A 27 -14.70 0.28 4.33
C ILE A 27 -15.13 1.48 5.18
N VAL A 28 -14.88 2.72 4.72
CA VAL A 28 -15.33 3.93 5.41
C VAL A 28 -16.85 3.94 5.59
N ASN A 29 -17.61 3.65 4.52
CA ASN A 29 -19.07 3.57 4.59
C ASN A 29 -19.55 2.48 5.55
N ARG A 30 -18.85 1.34 5.64
CA ARG A 30 -19.16 0.28 6.61
C ARG A 30 -18.93 0.73 8.05
N MET A 31 -17.83 1.44 8.33
CA MET A 31 -17.56 2.01 9.66
C MET A 31 -18.63 3.01 10.09
N GLN A 32 -19.07 3.88 9.17
CA GLN A 32 -20.13 4.85 9.43
C GLN A 32 -21.47 4.17 9.74
N ARG A 33 -21.87 3.18 8.94
CA ARG A 33 -23.11 2.42 9.17
C ARG A 33 -23.08 1.62 10.48
N ALA A 34 -21.91 1.13 10.86
CA ALA A 34 -21.70 0.44 12.13
C ALA A 34 -21.57 1.39 13.34
N HIS A 35 -21.66 2.72 13.14
CA HIS A 35 -21.53 3.74 14.18
C HIS A 35 -20.25 3.56 15.03
N VAL A 36 -19.14 3.23 14.37
CA VAL A 36 -17.84 3.06 15.04
C VAL A 36 -17.41 4.38 15.65
N GLY A 37 -17.37 4.45 16.98
CA GLY A 37 -16.86 5.61 17.70
C GLY A 37 -15.40 5.88 17.34
N ASP A 38 -15.09 7.15 17.03
CA ASP A 38 -13.72 7.61 16.73
C ASP A 38 -13.01 6.79 15.65
N ALA A 39 -13.71 6.52 14.54
CA ALA A 39 -13.23 5.65 13.47
C ALA A 39 -11.84 6.07 12.92
N PRO A 40 -10.92 5.11 12.67
CA PRO A 40 -9.53 5.37 12.30
C PRO A 40 -9.37 5.68 10.80
N ILE A 41 -10.16 6.61 10.27
CA ILE A 41 -10.25 6.88 8.83
C ILE A 41 -8.91 7.38 8.29
N LEU A 42 -8.23 8.27 9.03
CA LEU A 42 -6.95 8.84 8.59
C LEU A 42 -5.86 7.77 8.60
N GLU A 43 -5.77 6.98 9.66
CA GLU A 43 -4.80 5.89 9.77
C GLU A 43 -5.05 4.80 8.73
N LEU A 44 -6.32 4.49 8.46
CA LEU A 44 -6.70 3.57 7.38
C LEU A 44 -6.30 4.13 6.01
N PHE A 45 -6.47 5.44 5.77
CA PHE A 45 -6.04 6.06 4.54
C PHE A 45 -4.51 6.00 4.37
N VAL A 46 -3.77 6.21 5.45
CA VAL A 46 -2.32 6.04 5.45
C VAL A 46 -1.93 4.60 5.11
N VAL A 47 -2.53 3.60 5.76
CA VAL A 47 -2.33 2.17 5.43
C VAL A 47 -2.64 1.92 3.96
N PHE A 48 -3.80 2.38 3.48
CA PHE A 48 -4.21 2.25 2.09
C PHE A 48 -3.19 2.86 1.12
N ALA A 49 -2.77 4.10 1.35
CA ALA A 49 -1.84 4.80 0.47
C ALA A 49 -0.45 4.15 0.47
N THR A 50 0.02 3.68 1.62
CA THR A 50 1.35 3.06 1.74
C THR A 50 1.38 1.66 1.14
N TYR A 51 0.37 0.81 1.38
CA TYR A 51 0.26 -0.50 0.73
C TYR A 51 -0.06 -0.38 -0.77
N GLY A 52 -0.90 0.57 -1.15
CA GLY A 52 -1.20 0.88 -2.54
C GLY A 52 0.05 1.32 -3.30
N GLY A 53 0.84 2.22 -2.72
CA GLY A 53 2.13 2.64 -3.27
C GLY A 53 3.10 1.47 -3.44
N LEU A 54 3.21 0.60 -2.42
CA LEU A 54 4.01 -0.62 -2.52
C LEU A 54 3.53 -1.51 -3.67
N LEU A 55 2.21 -1.76 -3.78
CA LEU A 55 1.63 -2.55 -4.86
C LEU A 55 1.97 -1.95 -6.24
N LEU A 56 1.88 -0.63 -6.40
CA LEU A 56 2.23 0.03 -7.66
C LEU A 56 3.70 -0.16 -8.01
N ILE A 57 4.61 -0.10 -7.03
CA ILE A 57 6.04 -0.37 -7.25
C ILE A 57 6.26 -1.81 -7.69
N VAL A 58 5.60 -2.77 -7.03
CA VAL A 58 5.66 -4.18 -7.39
C VAL A 58 5.19 -4.39 -8.84
N LEU A 59 4.02 -3.88 -9.19
CA LEU A 59 3.46 -4.03 -10.53
C LEU A 59 4.33 -3.34 -11.60
N THR A 60 4.85 -2.15 -11.29
CA THR A 60 5.77 -1.43 -12.16
C THR A 60 7.06 -2.22 -12.37
N GLY A 61 7.63 -2.83 -11.33
CA GLY A 61 8.84 -3.63 -11.47
C GLY A 61 8.65 -4.94 -12.25
N LEU A 62 7.43 -5.51 -12.23
CA LEU A 62 7.12 -6.75 -12.94
C LEU A 62 6.69 -6.55 -14.40
N PHE A 63 5.96 -5.48 -14.68
CA PHE A 63 5.28 -5.30 -15.97
C PHE A 63 5.66 -4.02 -16.71
N TRP A 64 6.44 -3.14 -16.09
CA TRP A 64 6.87 -1.87 -16.68
C TRP A 64 8.39 -1.72 -16.67
N GLN A 65 8.89 -0.74 -17.42
CA GLN A 65 10.30 -0.37 -17.38
C GLN A 65 10.62 0.34 -16.07
N TRP A 66 11.65 -0.13 -15.37
CA TRP A 66 12.09 0.48 -14.13
C TRP A 66 12.60 1.90 -14.40
N SER A 67 12.03 2.88 -13.72
CA SER A 67 12.39 4.30 -13.89
C SER A 67 12.99 4.88 -12.61
N GLY A 68 13.66 6.03 -12.72
CA GLY A 68 14.11 6.76 -11.53
C GLY A 68 12.96 7.12 -10.58
N MET A 69 11.75 7.31 -11.11
CA MET A 69 10.55 7.54 -10.29
C MET A 69 10.15 6.29 -9.49
N ALA A 70 10.30 5.09 -10.07
CA ALA A 70 10.09 3.83 -9.36
C ALA A 70 11.14 3.63 -8.25
N SER A 71 12.40 4.04 -8.47
CA SER A 71 13.43 4.04 -7.42
C SER A 71 13.07 4.97 -6.26
N LEU A 72 12.55 6.17 -6.54
CA LEU A 72 12.07 7.09 -5.49
C LEU A 72 10.90 6.49 -4.70
N GLY A 73 9.94 5.88 -5.39
CA GLY A 73 8.85 5.16 -4.75
C GLY A 73 9.35 4.05 -3.85
N THR A 74 10.30 3.25 -4.34
CA THR A 74 10.92 2.14 -3.58
C THR A 74 11.64 2.63 -2.33
N PHE A 75 12.43 3.71 -2.46
CA PHE A 75 13.10 4.35 -1.34
C PHE A 75 12.10 4.83 -0.27
N TYR A 76 11.03 5.52 -0.69
CA TYR A 76 9.95 5.89 0.20
C TYR A 76 9.31 4.65 0.85
N SER A 77 9.01 3.60 0.10
CA SER A 77 8.38 2.40 0.63
C SER A 77 9.22 1.66 1.67
N ILE A 78 10.55 1.70 1.57
CA ILE A 78 11.45 1.07 2.54
C ILE A 78 11.69 1.94 3.77
N LEU A 79 11.85 3.26 3.60
CA LEU A 79 12.23 4.15 4.70
C LEU A 79 11.07 5.02 5.19
N GLY A 80 10.38 5.70 4.27
CA GLY A 80 9.25 6.57 4.61
C GLY A 80 8.01 5.80 5.07
N GLY A 81 7.63 4.74 4.35
CA GLY A 81 6.46 3.91 4.64
C GLY A 81 6.45 3.39 6.08
N PRO A 82 7.52 2.75 6.58
CA PRO A 82 7.56 2.28 7.96
C PRO A 82 7.49 3.41 8.99
N VAL A 83 8.09 4.57 8.73
CA VAL A 83 8.02 5.72 9.63
C VAL A 83 6.59 6.26 9.75
N VAL A 84 5.91 6.46 8.61
CA VAL A 84 4.53 6.97 8.59
C VAL A 84 3.58 5.95 9.24
N LEU A 85 3.75 4.66 8.99
CA LEU A 85 2.92 3.62 9.60
C LEU A 85 3.25 3.37 11.06
N ALA A 86 4.49 3.57 11.51
CA ALA A 86 4.82 3.56 12.94
C ALA A 86 4.08 4.69 13.67
N ALA A 87 3.99 5.89 13.07
CA ALA A 87 3.21 7.00 13.63
C ALA A 87 1.70 6.66 13.70
N ALA A 88 1.15 6.04 12.65
CA ALA A 88 -0.24 5.57 12.64
C ALA A 88 -0.49 4.50 13.73
N ALA A 89 0.39 3.49 13.82
CA ALA A 89 0.33 2.45 14.83
C ALA A 89 0.43 3.02 16.25
N TYR A 90 1.28 4.01 16.49
CA TYR A 90 1.41 4.67 17.78
C TYR A 90 0.10 5.35 18.21
N ARG A 91 -0.57 6.06 17.29
CA ARG A 91 -1.87 6.70 17.55
C ARG A 91 -2.98 5.67 17.80
N LEU A 92 -2.94 4.55 17.09
CA LEU A 92 -3.90 3.45 17.22
C LEU A 92 -3.67 2.57 18.46
N ARG A 93 -2.47 2.53 19.02
CA ARG A 93 -2.10 1.59 20.09
C ARG A 93 -3.07 1.58 21.27
N ARG A 94 -3.60 2.75 21.66
CA ARG A 94 -4.55 2.90 22.77
C ARG A 94 -6.02 2.66 22.37
N LYS A 95 -6.31 2.63 21.07
CA LYS A 95 -7.66 2.53 20.49
C LYS A 95 -7.90 1.21 19.75
N ARG A 96 -6.88 0.35 19.64
CA ARG A 96 -6.93 -0.89 18.86
C ARG A 96 -8.08 -1.83 19.27
N ASP A 97 -8.46 -1.81 20.54
CA ASP A 97 -9.50 -2.70 21.09
C ASP A 97 -10.92 -2.11 20.98
N ILE A 98 -11.09 -0.90 20.40
CA ILE A 98 -12.41 -0.25 20.24
C ILE A 98 -13.24 -0.95 19.16
N SER A 99 -12.62 -1.34 18.05
CA SER A 99 -13.29 -2.04 16.98
C SER A 99 -12.31 -2.81 16.10
N VAL A 100 -12.84 -3.80 15.36
CA VAL A 100 -12.08 -4.58 14.38
C VAL A 100 -11.35 -3.69 13.36
N TYR A 101 -11.91 -2.52 13.01
CA TYR A 101 -11.26 -1.58 12.10
C TYR A 101 -10.00 -0.96 12.69
N HIS A 102 -9.99 -0.65 14.00
CA HIS A 102 -8.80 -0.15 14.68
C HIS A 102 -7.73 -1.23 14.77
N GLU A 103 -8.13 -2.45 15.16
CA GLU A 103 -7.24 -3.60 15.26
C GLU A 103 -6.59 -3.92 13.92
N LEU A 104 -7.37 -4.07 12.85
CA LEU A 104 -6.85 -4.37 11.52
C LEU A 104 -5.93 -3.26 11.01
N THR A 105 -6.32 -1.99 11.18
CA THR A 105 -5.47 -0.87 10.76
C THR A 105 -4.15 -0.85 11.54
N PHE A 106 -4.18 -1.18 12.83
CA PHE A 106 -2.99 -1.29 13.68
C PHE A 106 -2.08 -2.44 13.25
N ILE A 107 -2.65 -3.63 13.05
CA ILE A 107 -1.91 -4.82 12.60
C ILE A 107 -1.29 -4.55 11.23
N SER A 108 -2.06 -4.02 10.27
CA SER A 108 -1.54 -3.67 8.94
C SER A 108 -0.39 -2.66 9.01
N SER A 109 -0.47 -1.69 9.93
CA SER A 109 0.61 -0.71 10.13
C SER A 109 1.91 -1.37 10.63
N ILE A 110 1.82 -2.36 11.52
CA ILE A 110 2.99 -3.08 12.06
C ILE A 110 3.56 -4.09 11.05
N LEU A 111 2.69 -4.76 10.28
CA LEU A 111 3.12 -5.78 9.33
C LEU A 111 3.82 -5.20 8.09
N TYR A 112 3.52 -3.95 7.74
CA TYR A 112 4.02 -3.32 6.53
C TYR A 112 5.54 -3.43 6.32
N PRO A 113 6.43 -3.06 7.26
CA PRO A 113 7.88 -3.15 7.03
C PRO A 113 8.33 -4.55 6.64
N PHE A 114 7.77 -5.59 7.25
CA PHE A 114 8.11 -6.98 6.94
C PHE A 114 7.62 -7.37 5.54
N ILE A 115 6.40 -6.97 5.18
CA ILE A 115 5.82 -7.23 3.86
C ILE A 115 6.59 -6.48 2.77
N ALA A 116 6.89 -5.20 3.00
CA ALA A 116 7.61 -4.34 2.06
C ALA A 116 9.01 -4.89 1.77
N ILE A 117 9.78 -5.20 2.82
CA ILE A 117 11.11 -5.79 2.66
C ILE A 117 11.02 -7.15 1.95
N GLY A 118 10.11 -8.02 2.39
CA GLY A 118 9.94 -9.35 1.79
C GLY A 118 9.61 -9.29 0.30
N LEU A 119 8.64 -8.46 -0.10
CA LEU A 119 8.25 -8.33 -1.51
C LEU A 119 9.36 -7.70 -2.36
N ILE A 120 10.03 -6.66 -1.87
CA ILE A 120 11.11 -6.00 -2.62
C ILE A 120 12.29 -6.97 -2.81
N LEU A 121 12.65 -7.75 -1.80
CA LEU A 121 13.70 -8.76 -1.92
C LEU A 121 13.32 -9.85 -2.92
N ILE A 122 12.08 -10.34 -2.90
CA ILE A 122 11.59 -11.32 -3.88
C ILE A 122 11.73 -10.78 -5.30
N ILE A 123 11.30 -9.53 -5.54
CA ILE A 123 11.40 -8.90 -6.86
C ILE A 123 12.87 -8.72 -7.26
N ALA A 124 13.73 -8.26 -6.36
CA ALA A 124 15.15 -8.11 -6.64
C ALA A 124 15.80 -9.46 -7.03
N VAL A 125 15.43 -10.55 -6.34
CA VAL A 125 15.89 -11.90 -6.68
C VAL A 125 15.34 -12.37 -8.03
N LEU A 126 14.06 -12.14 -8.31
CA LEU A 126 13.46 -12.49 -9.60
C LEU A 126 14.15 -11.75 -10.76
N ILE A 127 14.45 -10.46 -10.58
CA ILE A 127 15.21 -9.68 -11.56
C ILE A 127 16.63 -10.22 -11.70
N ALA A 128 17.30 -10.59 -10.61
CA ALA A 128 18.66 -11.13 -10.67
C ALA A 128 18.74 -12.52 -11.35
N LEU A 129 17.70 -13.35 -11.21
CA LEU A 129 17.66 -14.71 -11.77
C LEU A 129 17.12 -14.77 -13.21
N PHE A 130 16.15 -13.91 -13.55
CA PHE A 130 15.40 -13.97 -14.81
C PHE A 130 15.48 -12.69 -15.64
N GLY A 131 16.01 -11.60 -15.08
CA GLY A 131 16.29 -10.39 -15.83
C GLY A 131 17.38 -10.67 -16.86
N LYS A 132 17.06 -10.38 -18.14
CA LYS A 132 18.05 -10.37 -19.21
C LYS A 132 19.08 -9.26 -19.00
#